data_AF-A0A3D4IP39-F1
#
_entry.id   AF-A0A3D4IP39-F1
#
_cell.length_a   1.000
_cell.length_b   1.000
_cell.length_c   1.000
_cell.angle_alpha   90.00
_cell.angle_beta   90.00
_cell.angle_gamma   90.00
#
_symmetry.space_group_name_H-M   'P 1'
#
loop_
_entity.id
_entity.type
_entity.pdbx_description
1 polymer ?
#
loop_
_entity_poly.entity_id
_entity_poly.type
_entity_poly.pdbx_seq_one_letter_code
_entity_poly.pdbx_strand_id
1 'polypeptide(L)'
;ELFTLKDFEKELPDNLKGLFRYMMDNNKLEDIENANTENLHIISDNVLAMIRKGEHGWEKYVPHKVEEAIKEHGLFDYPYSLESDKIAS
;
A
#
# COMPACT_ATOMS: atom_id res chain seq x y z
N GLU A 1 2.90 -16.71 -6.47
CA GLU A 1 2.32 -16.37 -7.79
C GLU A 1 1.22 -15.33 -7.60
N LEU A 2 0.94 -14.54 -8.63
CA LEU A 2 -0.18 -13.60 -8.61
C LEU A 2 -1.49 -14.37 -8.75
N PHE A 3 -2.47 -14.04 -7.93
CA PHE A 3 -3.80 -14.62 -7.98
C PHE A 3 -4.71 -13.69 -8.78
N THR A 4 -5.26 -14.19 -9.89
CA THR A 4 -6.05 -13.39 -10.85
C THR A 4 -7.53 -13.77 -10.83
N LEU A 5 -8.38 -13.00 -11.51
CA LEU A 5 -9.79 -13.35 -11.70
C LEU A 5 -9.98 -14.74 -12.33
N LYS A 6 -9.06 -15.18 -13.20
CA LYS A 6 -9.11 -16.52 -13.81
C LYS A 6 -8.85 -17.63 -12.80
N ASP A 7 -8.02 -17.38 -11.79
CA ASP A 7 -7.72 -18.37 -10.75
C ASP A 7 -8.86 -18.43 -9.74
N PHE A 8 -9.42 -17.27 -9.39
CA PHE A 8 -10.63 -17.18 -8.58
C PHE A 8 -11.83 -17.91 -9.21
N GLU A 9 -12.04 -17.77 -10.52
CA GLU A 9 -13.15 -18.44 -11.21
C GLU A 9 -13.05 -19.98 -11.15
N LYS A 10 -11.83 -20.53 -11.14
CA LYS A 10 -11.60 -21.98 -11.07
C LYS A 10 -11.95 -22.56 -9.70
N GLU A 11 -11.75 -21.79 -8.63
CA GLU A 11 -12.02 -22.21 -7.26
C GLU A 11 -13.49 -22.01 -6.85
N LEU A 12 -14.26 -21.23 -7.62
CA LEU A 12 -15.66 -20.96 -7.33
C LEU A 12 -16.56 -22.20 -7.53
N PRO A 13 -17.52 -22.43 -6.63
CA PRO A 13 -18.63 -23.36 -6.85
C PRO A 13 -19.42 -23.02 -8.13
N ASP A 14 -19.91 -24.04 -8.84
CA ASP A 14 -20.57 -23.87 -10.15
C ASP A 14 -21.80 -22.95 -10.09
N ASN A 15 -22.54 -22.96 -8.98
CA ASN A 15 -23.70 -22.09 -8.78
C ASN A 15 -23.35 -20.60 -8.63
N LEU A 16 -22.08 -20.25 -8.36
CA LEU A 16 -21.62 -18.87 -8.21
C LEU A 16 -20.91 -18.33 -9.46
N LYS A 17 -20.44 -19.20 -10.36
CA LYS A 17 -19.75 -18.80 -11.61
C LYS A 17 -20.60 -17.89 -12.49
N GLY A 18 -21.92 -18.11 -12.52
CA GLY A 18 -22.85 -17.26 -13.27
C GLY A 18 -22.89 -15.82 -12.76
N LEU A 19 -22.95 -15.64 -11.44
CA LEU A 19 -22.93 -14.31 -10.81
C LEU A 19 -21.57 -13.64 -11.01
N PHE A 20 -20.48 -14.39 -10.85
CA PHE A 20 -19.12 -13.89 -11.05
C PHE A 20 -18.92 -13.35 -12.48
N ARG A 21 -19.32 -14.12 -13.50
CA ARG A 21 -19.28 -13.67 -14.91
C ARG A 21 -20.15 -12.46 -15.16
N TYR A 22 -21.36 -12.44 -14.61
CA TYR A 22 -22.22 -11.25 -14.69
C TYR A 22 -21.51 -10.00 -14.13
N MET A 23 -20.79 -10.11 -13.01
CA MET A 23 -20.03 -8.97 -12.46
C MET A 23 -18.88 -8.53 -13.38
N MET A 24 -18.14 -9.47 -13.98
CA MET A 24 -17.10 -9.15 -14.96
C MET A 24 -17.67 -8.47 -16.21
N ASP A 25 -18.72 -9.05 -16.81
CA ASP A 25 -19.36 -8.55 -18.04
C ASP A 25 -19.95 -7.13 -17.86
N ASN A 26 -20.28 -6.77 -16.62
CA ASN A 26 -20.80 -5.44 -16.27
C ASN A 26 -19.72 -4.48 -15.73
N ASN A 27 -18.44 -4.79 -15.98
CA ASN A 27 -17.28 -4.00 -15.55
C ASN A 27 -17.31 -3.69 -14.04
N LYS A 28 -17.76 -4.65 -13.23
CA LYS A 28 -17.72 -4.56 -11.75
C LYS A 28 -16.47 -5.21 -11.18
N LEU A 29 -15.79 -6.05 -11.97
CA LEU A 29 -14.55 -6.73 -11.63
C LEU A 29 -13.63 -6.68 -12.85
N GLU A 30 -12.38 -6.32 -12.64
CA GLU A 30 -11.31 -6.33 -13.64
C GLU A 30 -9.98 -6.70 -12.96
N ASP A 31 -9.08 -7.33 -13.71
CA ASP A 31 -7.72 -7.57 -13.23
C ASP A 31 -6.94 -6.25 -13.21
N ILE A 32 -6.08 -6.06 -12.21
CA ILE A 32 -5.18 -4.90 -12.19
C ILE A 32 -4.06 -5.15 -13.19
N GLU A 33 -4.14 -4.50 -14.35
CA GLU A 33 -3.10 -4.55 -15.37
C GLU A 33 -1.88 -3.70 -14.96
N ASN A 34 -0.67 -4.20 -15.25
CA ASN A 34 0.59 -3.51 -14.97
C ASN A 34 0.86 -3.20 -13.48
N ALA A 35 0.27 -3.98 -12.57
CA ALA A 35 0.64 -3.91 -11.16
C ALA A 35 2.16 -4.14 -11.03
N ASN A 36 2.87 -3.19 -10.41
CA ASN A 36 4.26 -3.43 -10.06
C ASN A 36 4.30 -4.45 -8.92
N THR A 37 4.52 -5.72 -9.28
CA THR A 37 4.59 -6.83 -8.32
C THR A 37 5.70 -6.66 -7.30
N GLU A 38 6.73 -5.87 -7.61
CA GLU A 38 7.75 -5.48 -6.65
C GLU A 38 7.17 -4.64 -5.52
N ASN A 39 6.02 -3.97 -5.65
CA ASN A 39 5.41 -3.25 -4.54
C ASN A 39 4.52 -4.13 -3.64
N LEU A 40 4.20 -5.36 -4.06
CA LEU A 40 3.28 -6.25 -3.31
C LEU A 40 3.85 -6.71 -1.97
N HIS A 41 5.17 -6.61 -1.76
CA HIS A 41 5.80 -6.90 -0.47
C HIS A 41 5.77 -5.71 0.50
N ILE A 42 5.37 -4.52 0.03
CA ILE A 42 5.24 -3.33 0.87
C ILE A 42 3.95 -3.46 1.69
N ILE A 43 4.08 -3.96 2.90
CA ILE A 43 2.99 -3.99 3.87
C ILE A 43 2.95 -2.62 4.53
N SER A 44 1.90 -1.83 4.24
CA SER A 44 1.73 -0.48 4.80
C SER A 44 1.82 -0.48 6.33
N ASP A 45 1.34 -1.53 6.99
CA ASP A 45 1.42 -1.67 8.45
C ASP A 45 2.85 -1.73 8.98
N ASN A 46 3.76 -2.39 8.24
CA ASN A 46 5.18 -2.45 8.61
C ASN A 46 5.85 -1.09 8.42
N VAL A 47 5.55 -0.39 7.33
CA VAL A 47 6.05 0.96 7.06
C VAL A 47 5.57 1.93 8.14
N LEU A 48 4.28 1.89 8.48
CA LEU A 48 3.70 2.70 9.55
C LEU A 48 4.31 2.37 10.91
N ALA A 49 4.56 1.09 11.21
CA ALA A 49 5.23 0.70 12.44
C ALA A 49 6.67 1.24 12.53
N MET A 50 7.42 1.23 11.41
CA MET A 50 8.77 1.81 11.35
C MET A 50 8.74 3.34 11.54
N ILE A 51 7.79 4.03 10.89
CA ILE A 51 7.59 5.49 11.04
C ILE A 51 7.33 5.86 12.50
N ARG A 52 6.38 5.18 13.16
CA ARG A 52 6.02 5.42 14.57
C ARG A 52 7.19 5.23 15.55
N LYS A 53 8.09 4.31 15.22
CA LYS A 53 9.28 4.04 16.05
C LYS A 53 10.45 4.99 15.73
N GLY A 54 10.36 5.79 14.66
CA GLY A 54 11.47 6.58 14.17
C GLY A 54 12.63 5.74 13.64
N GLU A 55 12.36 4.50 13.21
CA GLU A 55 13.39 3.63 12.62
C GLU A 55 13.82 4.19 11.25
N HIS A 56 15.06 3.93 10.83
CA HIS A 56 15.54 4.33 9.50
C HIS A 56 15.32 3.20 8.48
N GLY A 57 15.12 3.57 7.21
CA GLY A 57 15.00 2.65 6.09
C GLY A 57 13.57 2.41 5.63
N TRP A 58 12.55 3.03 6.25
CA TRP A 58 11.19 3.03 5.73
C TRP A 58 11.03 3.96 4.52
N GLU A 59 11.93 4.95 4.40
CA GLU A 59 11.93 5.98 3.36
C GLU A 59 12.00 5.40 1.94
N LYS A 60 12.69 4.27 1.78
CA LYS A 60 12.78 3.56 0.48
C LYS A 60 11.47 2.92 0.00
N TYR A 61 10.49 2.79 0.88
CA TYR A 61 9.18 2.19 0.57
C TYR A 61 8.11 3.23 0.25
N VAL A 62 8.44 4.52 0.33
CA VAL A 62 7.55 5.61 -0.01
C VAL A 62 8.20 6.53 -1.04
N PRO A 63 7.43 7.23 -1.88
CA PRO A 63 7.99 8.27 -2.73
C PRO A 63 8.65 9.37 -1.90
N HIS A 64 9.73 9.97 -2.40
CA HIS A 64 10.49 11.04 -1.71
C HIS A 64 9.61 12.17 -1.18
N LYS A 65 8.62 12.62 -1.97
CA LYS A 65 7.67 13.67 -1.54
C LYS A 65 6.86 13.27 -0.30
N VAL A 66 6.56 11.98 -0.16
CA VAL A 66 5.81 11.44 0.98
C VAL A 66 6.70 11.34 2.20
N GLU A 67 7.96 10.91 2.03
CA GLU A 67 8.97 10.95 3.10
C GLU A 67 9.13 12.36 3.68
N GLU A 68 9.33 13.37 2.82
CA GLU A 68 9.48 14.77 3.22
C GLU A 68 8.26 15.25 4.02
N ALA A 69 7.05 15.02 3.50
CA ALA A 69 5.82 15.44 4.17
C ALA A 69 5.62 14.77 5.54
N ILE A 70 6.02 13.49 5.68
CA ILE A 70 5.93 12.78 6.96
C ILE A 70 6.88 13.39 7.99
N LYS A 71 8.12 13.70 7.59
CA LYS A 71 9.13 14.29 8.47
C LYS A 71 8.81 15.75 8.83
N GLU A 72 8.37 16.55 7.85
CA GLU A 72 8.07 17.98 8.03
C GLU A 72 6.83 18.21 8.91
N HIS A 73 5.77 17.43 8.71
CA HIS A 73 4.50 17.63 9.41
C HIS A 73 4.28 16.65 10.57
N GLY A 74 5.23 15.76 10.87
CA GLY A 74 5.10 14.76 11.93
C GLY A 74 3.91 13.82 11.72
N LEU A 75 3.67 13.40 10.47
CA LEU A 75 2.53 12.54 10.14
C LEU A 75 2.75 11.11 10.64
N PHE A 76 1.64 10.38 10.83
CA PHE A 76 1.65 8.97 11.26
C PHE A 76 2.42 8.71 12.55
N ASP A 77 2.33 9.64 13.51
CA ASP A 77 3.00 9.61 14.81
C ASP A 77 4.53 9.49 14.72
N TYR A 78 5.13 10.01 13.64
CA TYR A 78 6.58 10.09 13.51
C TYR A 78 7.17 10.88 14.68
N PRO A 79 8.21 10.37 15.39
CA PRO A 79 8.79 11.05 16.53
C PRO A 79 9.45 12.34 16.09
N TYR A 80 8.70 13.44 16.20
CA TYR A 80 9.18 14.79 15.95
C TYR A 80 10.13 15.18 17.08
N SER A 81 11.43 15.00 16.88
CA SER A 81 12.40 15.67 17.74
C SER A 81 12.38 17.16 17.38
N LEU A 82 11.95 17.99 18.33
CA LEU A 82 12.00 19.45 18.31
C LEU A 82 13.47 19.97 18.30
N GLU A 83 14.31 19.45 17.40
CA GLU A 83 15.71 19.89 17.25
C GLU A 83 15.88 20.89 16.09
N SER A 84 14.89 21.04 15.21
CA SER A 84 14.92 22.01 14.11
C SER A 84 14.58 23.44 14.52
N ASP A 85 14.01 23.68 15.70
CA ASP A 85 13.62 25.04 16.16
C ASP A 85 14.75 25.80 16.88
N LYS A 86 15.94 25.20 17.08
CA LYS A 86 17.05 25.86 17.80
C LYS A 86 18.06 26.61 16.91
N ILE A 87 17.90 26.63 15.59
CA ILE A 87 18.84 27.34 14.69
C ILE A 87 18.34 28.75 14.29
N ALA A 88 17.11 29.12 14.66
CA ALA A 88 16.53 30.43 14.35
C ALA A 88 16.18 31.27 15.59
N SER A 89 16.98 31.22 16.66
CA SER A 89 16.89 32.20 17.77
C SER A 89 18.25 32.70 18.24
#